data_AF-A0A919HQU0-F1
#
_entry.id   AF-A0A919HQU0-F1
#
_cell.length_a   1.000
_cell.length_b   1.000
_cell.length_c   1.000
_cell.angle_alpha   90.00
_cell.angle_beta   90.00
_cell.angle_gamma   90.00
#
_symmetry.space_group_name_H-M   'P 1'
#
loop_
_entity.id
_entity.type
_entity.pdbx_description
1 polymer ?
#
loop_
_entity_poly.entity_id
_entity_poly.type
_entity_poly.pdbx_seq_one_letter_code
_entity_poly.pdbx_strand_id
1 'polypeptide(L)'
;MLEKLPLRYVVRWPVTANLPVSAQQLAVAKQQLGLSPQDSLGSRSKAMGIARNVGAQYVLYSNATGNVNAPELKMQLMLVQTGEIIWSGKGAVQQQ
;
A
#
# COMPACT_ATOMS: atom_id res chain seq x y z
N MET A 1 0.90 22.87 -46.59
CA MET A 1 1.62 23.39 -45.41
C MET A 1 1.49 22.33 -44.32
N LEU A 2 2.54 21.53 -44.13
CA LEU A 2 2.60 20.49 -43.10
C LEU A 2 2.99 21.15 -41.77
N GLU A 3 2.13 21.10 -40.76
CA GLU A 3 2.48 21.47 -39.40
C GLU A 3 2.66 20.24 -38.51
N LYS A 4 3.70 20.33 -37.68
CA LYS A 4 4.44 19.25 -37.05
C LYS A 4 3.70 18.66 -35.85
N LEU A 5 3.64 17.33 -35.79
CA LEU A 5 3.26 16.55 -34.61
C LEU A 5 4.33 16.65 -33.51
N PRO A 6 3.98 16.88 -32.23
CA PRO A 6 4.77 16.39 -31.11
C PRO A 6 4.31 14.98 -30.73
N LEU A 7 5.17 14.01 -31.05
CA LEU A 7 5.12 12.64 -30.57
C LEU A 7 5.16 12.60 -29.04
N ARG A 8 4.34 11.73 -28.44
CA ARG A 8 4.57 10.87 -27.25
C ARG A 8 3.40 10.86 -26.25
N TYR A 9 2.41 10.02 -26.54
CA TYR A 9 1.67 9.31 -25.49
C TYR A 9 1.77 7.81 -25.77
N VAL A 10 2.88 7.21 -25.36
CA VAL A 10 2.95 5.77 -25.11
C VAL A 10 3.43 5.60 -23.68
N VAL A 11 2.49 5.56 -22.74
CA VAL A 11 2.67 4.79 -21.51
C VAL A 11 1.40 3.98 -21.32
N ARG A 12 1.29 2.92 -22.12
CA ARG A 12 0.41 1.81 -21.81
C ARG A 12 1.11 1.04 -20.69
N TRP A 13 0.69 1.24 -19.44
CA TRP A 13 0.95 0.28 -18.37
C TRP A 13 -0.10 -0.83 -18.51
N PRO A 14 0.22 -2.05 -19.00
CA PRO A 14 -0.56 -3.19 -18.62
C PRO A 14 -0.17 -3.54 -17.18
N VAL A 15 -0.76 -2.84 -16.21
CA VAL A 15 -0.89 -3.42 -14.88
C VAL A 15 -2.05 -4.40 -15.05
N THR A 16 -1.75 -5.67 -15.32
CA THR A 16 -2.73 -6.73 -15.03
C THR A 16 -3.32 -6.42 -13.67
N ALA A 17 -4.63 -6.19 -13.64
CA ALA A 17 -5.34 -5.50 -12.56
C ALA A 17 -5.05 -6.10 -11.17
N ASN A 18 -4.00 -5.64 -10.50
CA ASN A 18 -3.88 -5.76 -9.06
C ASN A 18 -4.71 -4.62 -8.48
N LEU A 19 -6.00 -4.88 -8.33
CA LEU A 19 -6.86 -4.01 -7.55
C LEU A 19 -6.30 -3.94 -6.12
N PRO A 20 -6.34 -2.77 -5.46
CA PRO A 20 -6.04 -2.70 -4.03
C PRO A 20 -6.91 -3.72 -3.28
N VAL A 21 -6.31 -4.45 -2.34
CA VAL A 21 -7.04 -5.40 -1.49
C VAL A 21 -8.22 -4.68 -0.84
N SER A 22 -9.43 -5.20 -1.03
CA SER A 22 -10.62 -4.56 -0.47
C SER A 22 -10.64 -4.68 1.06
N ALA A 23 -11.33 -3.75 1.73
CA ALA A 23 -11.50 -3.81 3.18
C ALA A 23 -12.16 -5.12 3.64
N GLN A 24 -13.06 -5.67 2.83
CA GLN A 24 -13.73 -6.96 3.07
C GLN A 24 -12.75 -8.14 2.99
N GLN A 25 -11.90 -8.19 1.96
CA GLN A 25 -10.86 -9.22 1.84
C GLN A 25 -9.88 -9.16 3.01
N LEU A 26 -9.49 -7.94 3.42
CA LEU A 26 -8.62 -7.73 4.56
C LEU A 26 -9.28 -8.18 5.88
N ALA A 27 -10.56 -7.89 6.08
CA ALA A 27 -11.30 -8.29 7.28
C ALA A 27 -11.41 -9.82 7.41
N VAL A 28 -11.72 -10.52 6.31
CA VAL A 28 -11.77 -11.99 6.27
C VAL A 28 -10.40 -12.61 6.60
N ALA A 29 -9.33 -12.09 6.00
CA ALA A 29 -7.98 -12.58 6.27
C ALA A 29 -7.53 -12.35 7.73
N LYS A 30 -7.91 -11.20 8.32
CA LYS A 30 -7.68 -10.93 9.76
C LYS A 30 -8.41 -11.97 10.63
N GLN A 31 -9.69 -12.23 10.35
CA GLN A 31 -10.48 -13.21 11.09
C GLN A 31 -9.89 -14.64 11.01
N GLN A 32 -9.42 -15.05 9.83
CA GLN A 32 -8.78 -16.36 9.64
C GLN A 32 -7.49 -16.54 10.43
N LEU A 33 -6.81 -15.44 10.76
CA LEU A 33 -5.57 -15.44 11.55
C LEU A 33 -5.81 -15.16 13.04
N GLY A 34 -7.08 -15.15 13.48
CA GLY A 34 -7.45 -14.85 14.87
C GLY A 34 -7.18 -13.39 15.27
N LEU A 35 -7.06 -12.49 14.30
CA LEU A 35 -6.80 -11.06 14.51
C LEU A 35 -8.11 -10.29 14.43
N SER A 36 -8.28 -9.30 15.32
CA SER A 36 -9.42 -8.39 15.24
C SER A 36 -9.36 -7.56 13.94
N PRO A 37 -10.49 -7.23 13.30
CA PRO A 37 -10.52 -6.35 12.12
C PRO A 37 -9.88 -4.98 12.36
N GLN A 38 -9.93 -4.49 13.61
CA GLN A 38 -9.29 -3.25 14.05
C GLN A 38 -7.84 -3.44 14.52
N ASP A 39 -7.35 -4.68 14.59
CA ASP A 39 -6.00 -4.93 15.08
C ASP A 39 -4.96 -4.33 14.13
N SER A 40 -3.95 -3.71 14.73
CA SER A 40 -2.84 -3.11 14.01
C SER A 40 -1.97 -4.24 13.46
N LEU A 41 -1.47 -4.11 12.23
CA LEU A 41 -0.49 -5.02 11.63
C LEU A 41 0.89 -4.87 12.29
N GLY A 42 0.94 -4.82 13.62
CA GLY A 42 2.07 -4.37 14.42
C GLY A 42 3.32 -5.25 14.33
N SER A 43 3.21 -6.46 13.78
CA SER A 43 4.36 -7.30 13.44
C SER A 43 4.43 -7.59 11.95
N ARG A 44 5.65 -7.58 11.40
CA ARG A 44 5.92 -7.93 9.99
C ARG A 44 5.38 -9.30 9.63
N SER A 45 5.49 -10.27 10.54
CA SER A 45 4.97 -11.63 10.37
C SER A 45 3.46 -11.68 10.17
N LYS A 46 2.67 -10.94 10.98
CA LYS A 46 1.20 -10.88 10.84
C LYS A 46 0.79 -10.26 9.50
N ALA A 47 1.45 -9.16 9.13
CA ALA A 47 1.15 -8.48 7.86
C ALA A 47 1.47 -9.35 6.64
N MET A 48 2.61 -10.06 6.66
CA MET A 48 2.93 -11.02 5.61
C MET A 48 1.94 -12.17 5.55
N GLY A 49 1.48 -12.69 6.70
CA GLY A 49 0.46 -13.75 6.74
C GLY A 49 -0.85 -13.33 6.09
N ILE A 50 -1.35 -12.14 6.41
CA ILE A 50 -2.55 -11.56 5.79
C ILE A 50 -2.32 -11.33 4.30
N ALA A 51 -1.20 -10.72 3.93
CA ALA A 51 -0.91 -10.40 2.54
C ALA A 51 -0.85 -11.67 1.67
N ARG A 52 -0.24 -12.75 2.16
CA ARG A 52 -0.24 -14.05 1.48
C ARG A 52 -1.65 -14.63 1.35
N ASN A 53 -2.48 -14.50 2.38
CA ASN A 53 -3.85 -15.01 2.38
C ASN A 53 -4.73 -14.31 1.33
N VAL A 54 -4.56 -13.00 1.16
CA VAL A 54 -5.32 -12.20 0.17
C VAL A 54 -4.63 -12.11 -1.20
N GLY A 55 -3.51 -12.81 -1.42
CA GLY A 55 -2.77 -12.77 -2.68
C GLY A 55 -2.05 -11.44 -2.97
N ALA A 56 -1.82 -10.61 -1.95
CA ALA A 56 -1.08 -9.37 -2.08
C ALA A 56 0.43 -9.61 -2.21
N GLN A 57 1.05 -8.91 -3.16
CA GLN A 57 2.49 -8.95 -3.40
C GLN A 57 3.26 -7.95 -2.52
N TYR A 58 2.55 -6.92 -2.04
CA TYR A 58 3.13 -5.82 -1.28
C TYR A 58 2.26 -5.49 -0.06
N VAL A 59 2.90 -4.99 0.99
CA VAL A 59 2.24 -4.40 2.15
C VAL A 59 2.71 -2.95 2.27
N LEU A 60 1.78 -2.00 2.27
CA LEU A 60 2.08 -0.61 2.58
C LEU A 60 1.79 -0.36 4.06
N TYR A 61 2.83 -0.09 4.84
CA TYR A 61 2.70 0.46 6.19
C TYR A 61 2.59 1.98 6.09
N SER A 62 1.60 2.55 6.77
CA SER A 62 1.44 3.99 6.92
C SER A 62 1.26 4.31 8.40
N ASN A 63 2.07 5.22 8.92
CA ASN A 63 1.94 5.70 10.29
C ASN A 63 1.95 7.23 10.30
N ALA A 64 0.93 7.83 10.93
CA ALA A 64 0.88 9.27 11.15
C ALA A 64 1.50 9.56 12.52
N THR A 65 2.50 10.43 12.54
CA THR A 65 3.20 10.84 13.76
C THR A 65 3.26 12.37 13.84
N GLY A 66 3.49 12.92 15.04
CA GLY A 66 3.58 14.36 15.23
C GLY A 66 2.24 14.99 15.62
N ASN A 67 2.06 16.27 15.25
CA ASN A 67 0.91 17.07 15.68
C ASN A 67 -0.37 16.62 14.94
N VAL A 68 -1.47 16.42 15.66
CA VAL A 68 -2.77 16.04 15.09
C VAL A 68 -3.30 17.05 14.05
N ASN A 69 -2.93 18.32 14.18
CA ASN A 69 -3.31 19.39 13.26
C ASN A 69 -2.39 19.49 12.04
N ALA A 70 -1.22 18.85 12.10
CA ALA A 70 -0.24 18.81 11.01
C ALA A 70 0.56 17.49 11.07
N PRO A 71 -0.07 16.34 10.80
CA PRO A 71 0.59 15.06 11.00
C PRO A 71 1.62 14.79 9.90
N GLU A 72 2.75 14.22 10.29
CA GLU A 72 3.75 13.67 9.37
C GLU A 72 3.40 12.21 9.11
N LEU A 73 3.07 11.89 7.86
CA LEU A 73 2.84 10.54 7.41
C LEU A 73 4.17 9.90 7.00
N LYS A 74 4.50 8.79 7.65
CA LYS A 74 5.61 7.91 7.27
C LYS A 74 5.03 6.68 6.60
N MET A 75 5.56 6.34 5.44
CA MET A 75 5.11 5.19 4.67
C MET A 75 6.28 4.27 4.32
N GLN A 76 6.03 2.96 4.32
CA GLN A 76 7.00 1.94 3.95
C GLN A 76 6.31 0.85 3.15
N LEU A 77 6.83 0.55 1.96
CA LEU A 77 6.36 -0.54 1.12
C LEU A 77 7.24 -1.76 1.35
N MET A 78 6.63 -2.85 1.80
CA MET A 78 7.28 -4.13 2.03
C MET A 78 6.93 -5.13 0.93
N LEU A 79 7.94 -5.80 0.39
CA LEU A 79 7.76 -6.95 -0.49
C LEU A 79 7.38 -8.19 0.34
N VAL A 80 6.23 -8.80 0.07
CA VAL A 80 5.67 -9.90 0.90
C VAL A 80 6.50 -11.19 0.81
N GLN A 81 7.17 -11.39 -0.33
CA GLN A 81 7.97 -12.58 -0.57
C GLN A 81 9.17 -12.67 0.38
N THR A 82 9.84 -11.54 0.61
CA THR A 82 11.10 -11.47 1.38
C THR A 82 10.94 -10.80 2.74
N GLY A 83 9.89 -10.01 2.93
CA GLY A 83 9.71 -9.13 4.09
C GLY A 83 10.59 -7.88 4.06
N GLU A 84 11.22 -7.59 2.92
CA GLU A 84 12.12 -6.44 2.73
C GLU A 84 11.33 -5.15 2.48
N ILE A 85 11.80 -4.03 3.03
CA ILE A 85 11.28 -2.70 2.69
C ILE A 85 11.97 -2.22 1.41
N ILE A 86 11.22 -2.20 0.29
CA ILE A 86 11.73 -1.81 -1.03
C ILE A 86 11.49 -0.33 -1.36
N TRP A 87 10.66 0.34 -0.56
CA TRP A 87 10.44 1.78 -0.66
C TRP A 87 10.06 2.37 0.70
N SER A 88 10.49 3.59 0.95
CA SER A 88 10.04 4.37 2.11
C SER A 88 9.86 5.83 1.73
N GLY A 89 8.84 6.47 2.31
CA GLY A 89 8.49 7.86 2.05
C GLY A 89 8.04 8.56 3.32
N LYS A 90 8.17 9.88 3.32
CA LYS A 90 7.64 10.77 4.35
C LYS A 90 6.94 11.94 3.68
N GLY A 91 5.83 12.41 4.25
CA GLY A 91 5.11 13.56 3.75
C GLY A 91 4.25 14.22 4.82
N ALA A 92 4.13 15.54 4.75
CA ALA A 92 3.15 16.27 5.55
C ALA A 92 1.75 16.02 5.00
N VAL A 93 0.79 15.76 5.88
CA VAL A 93 -0.62 15.69 5.50
C VAL A 93 -1.23 17.06 5.68
N GLN A 94 -1.73 17.64 4.59
CA GLN A 94 -2.53 18.86 4.64
C GLN A 94 -4.00 18.47 4.85
N GLN A 95 -4.65 19.04 5.87
CA GLN A 95 -6.09 18.89 6.03
C GLN A 95 -6.80 19.66 4.90
N GLN A 96 -7.70 18.99 4.19
CA GLN A 96 -8.57 19.60 3.16
C GLN A 96 -9.81 20.21 3.81
#